data_AF-A0A7S0FA01-F1
#
_entry.id   AF-A0A7S0FA01-F1
#
_cell.length_a   1.000
_cell.length_b   1.000
_cell.length_c   1.000
_cell.angle_alpha   90.00
_cell.angle_beta   90.00
_cell.angle_gamma   90.00
#
_symmetry.space_group_name_H-M   'P 1'
#
loop_
_entity.id
_entity.type
_entity.pdbx_description
1 polymer ?
#
loop_
_entity_poly.entity_id
_entity_poly.type
_entity_poly.pdbx_seq_one_letter_code
_entity_poly.pdbx_strand_id
1 'polypeptide(L)'
;MPSLPPSLYVVSPNGQQCCAGQYTLLAEESANGHPLWKQAGGNFWLYSGNNGMWIIGGQDAKKKKFDCSRGMLFNKVLHEGITPDNISGVWLRLDGEAFVEDTEITVTTNLHILRSLRIISPNGQQRCAGEYILLVGEVANGEPVWKQKSGRSWLYSGSNGSWIVGGSDAKEKSFACSKGVIYCKHPHGGIMPDKVSSVWLRLDGSKFHEDAAIMVSIKPSPLYVLSPNGQQRCAGEYVPVADKMVNGQPLWEHISGKCWLYSGSNGMWIIGGSDARERSFQCTRGVIYRKTIHAGLTPDKMVGVWMRLEGDTFREDAAISVSRKPTSLYVVTPTGQQRCAGEYVLKAGEAVHGQSVWRQKKGAHWLFSSRSGTWVIGSSDAKDGKSQHLGSLHCEVPHKGLNPDKVGGPWMWLDGDSFREDPNIFVSTVLNRPAKLRVTSPHGQQRCAGEYVLAVGEAANSQPLWKQMGGKYWLYSGTNGMWIIGSSGAKEKNFECSRGVIYSNTPHGGVMPDKIEGCWLRLDGEAFREDSAITVSAKAGMLDEQAA
;
A
#
# COMPACT_ATOMS: atom_id res chain seq x y z
N MET A 1 -13.13 -1.94 22.22
CA MET A 1 -11.66 -2.05 22.13
C MET A 1 -11.21 -1.89 20.69
N PRO A 2 -10.20 -1.05 20.41
CA PRO A 2 -9.56 -0.98 19.09
C PRO A 2 -8.98 -2.35 18.70
N SER A 3 -8.97 -2.66 17.39
CA SER A 3 -8.40 -3.90 16.88
C SER A 3 -6.89 -3.93 17.10
N LEU A 4 -6.40 -4.97 17.76
CA LEU A 4 -4.97 -5.12 18.03
C LEU A 4 -4.19 -5.36 16.74
N PRO A 5 -3.02 -4.72 16.57
CA PRO A 5 -2.21 -4.95 15.40
C PRO A 5 -1.56 -6.34 15.43
N PRO A 6 -1.68 -7.13 14.35
CA PRO A 6 -1.11 -8.48 14.28
C PRO A 6 0.43 -8.46 14.26
N SER A 7 1.04 -7.34 13.86
CA SER A 7 2.47 -7.14 13.90
C SER A 7 2.80 -5.70 14.24
N LEU A 8 3.92 -5.53 14.93
CA LEU A 8 4.54 -4.26 15.26
C LEU A 8 5.97 -4.27 14.73
N TYR A 9 6.53 -3.09 14.49
CA TYR A 9 7.92 -2.95 14.12
C TYR A 9 8.61 -1.91 14.99
N VAL A 10 9.76 -2.30 15.56
CA VAL A 10 10.52 -1.50 16.50
C VAL A 10 11.80 -1.03 15.83
N VAL A 11 12.06 0.28 15.87
CA VAL A 11 13.34 0.89 15.49
C VAL A 11 14.05 1.33 16.76
N SER A 12 15.35 1.04 16.88
CA SER A 12 16.17 1.46 18.03
C SER A 12 17.59 1.77 17.57
N PRO A 13 17.84 3.01 17.09
CA PRO A 13 19.06 3.31 16.35
C PRO A 13 20.26 3.63 17.27
N ASN A 14 20.01 4.18 18.47
CA ASN A 14 21.08 4.69 19.35
C ASN A 14 21.52 3.71 20.44
N GLY A 15 21.44 2.39 20.22
CA GLY A 15 21.78 1.35 21.19
C GLY A 15 20.66 0.33 21.33
N GLN A 16 20.89 -0.78 22.05
CA GLN A 16 19.90 -1.87 22.19
C GLN A 16 19.34 -2.37 20.85
N GLN A 17 20.16 -2.36 19.79
CA GLN A 17 19.74 -2.70 18.43
C GLN A 17 19.19 -4.13 18.32
N CYS A 18 19.57 -5.02 19.24
CA CYS A 18 19.03 -6.38 19.34
C CYS A 18 17.52 -6.42 19.67
N CYS A 19 16.95 -5.32 20.17
CA CYS A 19 15.52 -5.16 20.43
C CYS A 19 14.74 -4.68 19.19
N ALA A 20 15.42 -4.24 18.13
CA ALA A 20 14.77 -3.75 16.91
C ALA A 20 14.22 -4.90 16.05
N GLY A 21 13.36 -4.57 15.08
CA GLY A 21 12.81 -5.52 14.12
C GLY A 21 11.32 -5.80 14.28
N GLN A 22 10.85 -6.86 13.63
CA GLN A 22 9.42 -7.21 13.61
C GLN A 22 9.00 -7.97 14.88
N TYR A 23 7.84 -7.62 15.43
CA TYR A 23 7.18 -8.29 16.56
C TYR A 23 5.81 -8.79 16.12
N THR A 24 5.51 -10.06 16.40
CA THR A 24 4.25 -10.72 16.02
C THR A 24 3.36 -10.92 17.24
N LEU A 25 2.07 -10.60 17.12
CA LEU A 25 1.09 -10.76 18.19
C LEU A 25 0.92 -12.25 18.52
N LEU A 26 0.96 -12.59 19.80
CA LEU A 26 0.65 -13.92 20.31
C LEU A 26 -0.83 -13.95 20.71
N ALA A 27 -1.69 -14.48 19.83
CA ALA A 27 -3.15 -14.35 19.95
C ALA A 27 -3.76 -14.93 21.25
N GLU A 28 -3.09 -15.88 21.88
CA GLU A 28 -3.57 -16.59 23.08
C GLU A 28 -2.73 -16.28 24.33
N GLU A 29 -1.73 -15.40 24.22
CA GLU A 29 -0.87 -15.03 25.33
C GLU A 29 -1.09 -13.56 25.72
N SER A 30 -0.99 -13.29 27.02
CA SER A 30 -1.06 -11.94 27.57
C SER A 30 -0.02 -11.78 28.67
N ALA A 31 0.38 -10.53 28.88
CA ALA A 31 1.24 -10.12 29.98
C ALA A 31 0.52 -9.02 30.76
N ASN A 32 0.33 -9.22 32.06
CA ASN A 32 -0.35 -8.28 32.94
C ASN A 32 -1.73 -7.83 32.42
N GLY A 33 -2.50 -8.77 31.84
CA GLY A 33 -3.85 -8.49 31.31
C GLY A 33 -3.89 -7.81 29.94
N HIS A 34 -2.74 -7.56 29.32
CA HIS A 34 -2.61 -6.89 28.04
C HIS A 34 -1.94 -7.77 26.97
N PRO A 35 -2.09 -7.44 25.68
CA PRO A 35 -1.54 -8.27 24.61
C PRO A 35 -0.02 -8.37 24.64
N LEU A 36 0.49 -9.48 24.12
CA LEU A 36 1.91 -9.83 24.09
C LEU A 36 2.38 -9.99 22.65
N TRP A 37 3.46 -9.30 22.27
CA TRP A 37 4.11 -9.51 20.98
C TRP A 37 5.51 -10.10 21.16
N LYS A 38 5.88 -11.05 20.30
CA LYS A 38 7.21 -11.68 20.29
C LYS A 38 8.00 -11.25 19.07
N GLN A 39 9.27 -10.90 19.26
CA GLN A 39 10.18 -10.58 18.17
C GLN A 39 10.35 -11.78 17.22
N ALA A 40 10.21 -11.54 15.92
CA ALA A 40 10.43 -12.55 14.89
C ALA A 40 11.91 -12.95 14.89
N GLY A 41 12.21 -14.25 14.93
CA GLY A 41 13.60 -14.76 14.90
C GLY A 41 14.48 -14.39 16.11
N GLY A 42 13.95 -13.70 17.12
CA GLY A 42 14.70 -13.26 18.29
C GLY A 42 14.13 -13.71 19.64
N ASN A 43 14.73 -13.22 20.71
CA ASN A 43 14.43 -13.59 22.11
C ASN A 43 13.93 -12.40 22.93
N PHE A 44 13.24 -11.46 22.29
CA PHE A 44 12.64 -10.30 22.93
C PHE A 44 11.11 -10.32 22.79
N TRP A 45 10.45 -9.71 23.78
CA TRP A 45 9.00 -9.55 23.85
C TRP A 45 8.68 -8.09 24.12
N LEU A 46 7.63 -7.60 23.47
CA LEU A 46 6.98 -6.32 23.76
C LEU A 46 5.70 -6.60 24.54
N TYR A 47 5.63 -6.07 25.77
CA TYR A 47 4.61 -6.43 26.75
C TYR A 47 4.27 -5.28 27.70
N SER A 48 3.11 -5.35 28.36
CA SER A 48 2.74 -4.42 29.43
C SER A 48 3.48 -4.80 30.71
N GLY A 49 4.26 -3.91 31.28
CA GLY A 49 4.87 -4.09 32.60
C GLY A 49 3.83 -4.05 33.73
N ASN A 50 4.24 -4.47 34.93
CA ASN A 50 3.39 -4.42 36.14
C ASN A 50 3.14 -2.99 36.65
N ASN A 51 3.84 -2.02 36.08
CA ASN A 51 3.67 -0.59 36.30
C ASN A 51 2.84 0.09 35.19
N GLY A 52 2.22 -0.66 34.28
CA GLY A 52 1.36 -0.11 33.24
C GLY A 52 2.10 0.65 32.14
N MET A 53 3.40 0.40 31.94
CA MET A 53 4.19 0.92 30.82
C MET A 53 4.44 -0.19 29.78
N TRP A 54 4.60 0.17 28.50
CA TRP A 54 5.06 -0.78 27.49
C TRP A 54 6.57 -1.02 27.63
N ILE A 55 6.97 -2.29 27.67
CA ILE A 55 8.35 -2.73 27.91
C ILE A 55 8.77 -3.71 26.82
N ILE A 56 10.02 -3.58 26.35
CA ILE A 56 10.71 -4.61 25.57
C ILE A 56 11.74 -5.28 26.47
N GLY A 57 11.57 -6.58 26.68
CA GLY A 57 12.41 -7.38 27.58
C GLY A 57 12.77 -8.74 26.99
N GLY A 58 13.85 -9.32 27.51
CA GLY A 58 14.40 -10.57 27.01
C GLY A 58 13.85 -11.82 27.71
N GLN A 59 14.66 -12.88 27.70
CA GLN A 59 14.32 -14.16 28.30
C GLN A 59 14.12 -14.10 29.82
N ASP A 60 14.79 -13.16 30.49
CA ASP A 60 14.66 -12.88 31.92
C ASP A 60 13.26 -12.35 32.27
N ALA A 61 12.70 -11.45 31.46
CA ALA A 61 11.33 -10.99 31.61
C ALA A 61 10.34 -12.15 31.44
N LYS A 62 10.54 -12.99 30.42
CA LYS A 62 9.71 -14.19 30.22
C LYS A 62 9.77 -15.17 31.40
N LYS A 63 10.95 -15.41 31.98
CA LYS A 63 11.11 -16.27 33.18
C LYS A 63 10.34 -15.72 34.38
N LYS A 64 10.24 -14.40 34.50
CA LYS A 64 9.44 -13.69 35.51
C LYS A 64 7.97 -13.55 35.12
N LYS A 65 7.48 -14.28 34.11
CA LYS A 65 6.12 -14.17 33.58
C LYS A 65 5.73 -12.72 33.24
N PHE A 66 6.70 -11.93 32.78
CA PHE A 66 6.56 -10.53 32.43
C PHE A 66 6.14 -9.61 33.59
N ASP A 67 6.26 -10.08 34.85
CA ASP A 67 6.06 -9.27 36.05
C ASP A 67 7.31 -8.41 36.31
N CYS A 68 7.49 -7.39 35.48
CA CYS A 68 8.65 -6.51 35.48
C CYS A 68 8.20 -5.07 35.28
N SER A 69 8.89 -4.14 35.94
CA SER A 69 8.67 -2.69 35.80
C SER A 69 9.68 -2.03 34.86
N ARG A 70 10.70 -2.77 34.41
CA ARG A 70 11.75 -2.31 33.48
C ARG A 70 12.17 -3.45 32.55
N GLY A 71 12.74 -3.08 31.40
CA GLY A 71 13.33 -3.99 30.42
C GLY A 71 14.50 -3.32 29.70
N MET A 72 14.86 -3.80 28.52
CA MET A 72 15.91 -3.19 27.70
C MET A 72 15.44 -1.86 27.12
N LEU A 73 14.18 -1.79 26.68
CA LEU A 73 13.50 -0.57 26.27
C LEU A 73 12.18 -0.44 27.04
N PHE A 74 11.73 0.77 27.37
CA PHE A 74 10.36 0.99 27.84
C PHE A 74 9.85 2.39 27.52
N ASN A 75 8.56 2.53 27.30
CA ASN A 75 7.93 3.84 27.12
C ASN A 75 7.68 4.48 28.49
N LYS A 76 8.02 5.77 28.65
CA LYS A 76 7.90 6.49 29.94
C LYS A 76 6.45 6.70 30.40
N VAL A 77 5.49 6.60 29.49
CA VAL A 77 4.08 6.94 29.71
C VAL A 77 3.28 5.69 30.04
N LEU A 78 2.34 5.83 30.99
CA LEU A 78 1.37 4.78 31.29
C LEU A 78 0.46 4.57 30.09
N HIS A 79 0.31 3.32 29.66
CA HIS A 79 -0.38 3.06 28.40
C HIS A 79 -1.90 3.07 28.54
N GLU A 80 -2.48 2.82 29.71
CA GLU A 80 -3.94 2.85 29.95
C GLU A 80 -4.76 2.06 28.91
N GLY A 81 -4.21 0.95 28.43
CA GLY A 81 -4.78 0.12 27.36
C GLY A 81 -4.54 0.59 25.91
N ILE A 82 -3.90 1.74 25.69
CA ILE A 82 -3.42 2.20 24.37
C ILE A 82 -2.31 1.25 23.88
N THR A 83 -2.35 0.86 22.61
CA THR A 83 -1.37 -0.05 22.03
C THR A 83 0.00 0.60 21.83
N PRO A 84 1.10 -0.17 21.77
CA PRO A 84 2.45 0.39 21.68
C PRO A 84 2.70 1.31 20.48
N ASP A 85 1.98 1.12 19.38
CA ASP A 85 2.07 1.93 18.17
C ASP A 85 1.33 3.28 18.26
N ASN A 86 0.41 3.42 19.21
CA ASN A 86 -0.40 4.62 19.38
C ASN A 86 -0.09 5.35 20.69
N ILE A 87 0.80 4.81 21.53
CA ILE A 87 1.19 5.47 22.76
C ILE A 87 2.08 6.69 22.47
N SER A 88 1.79 7.80 23.14
CA SER A 88 2.62 8.99 23.09
C SER A 88 3.83 8.88 24.02
N GLY A 89 4.73 9.85 23.95
CA GLY A 89 5.87 9.94 24.85
C GLY A 89 7.14 9.25 24.34
N VAL A 90 8.21 9.46 25.11
CA VAL A 90 9.56 9.06 24.72
C VAL A 90 9.85 7.66 25.25
N TRP A 91 10.51 6.86 24.42
CA TRP A 91 11.06 5.57 24.82
C TRP A 91 12.41 5.77 25.50
N LEU A 92 12.65 5.02 26.57
CA LEU A 92 13.94 4.94 27.23
C LEU A 92 14.63 3.64 26.83
N ARG A 93 15.94 3.72 26.62
CA ARG A 93 16.81 2.56 26.40
C ARG A 93 17.79 2.39 27.55
N LEU A 94 18.12 1.15 27.88
CA LEU A 94 19.20 0.84 28.81
C LEU A 94 20.55 1.13 28.14
N ASP A 95 21.35 2.02 28.74
CA ASP A 95 22.70 2.37 28.33
C ASP A 95 23.65 2.18 29.52
N GLY A 96 24.42 1.09 29.51
CA GLY A 96 25.17 0.65 30.67
C GLY A 96 24.22 0.30 31.84
N GLU A 97 24.30 1.09 32.92
CA GLU A 97 23.46 0.92 34.11
C GLU A 97 22.31 1.94 34.19
N ALA A 98 22.25 2.89 33.27
CA ALA A 98 21.27 3.98 33.30
C ALA A 98 20.26 3.86 32.15
N PHE A 99 19.08 4.46 32.33
CA PHE A 99 18.10 4.60 31.25
C PHE A 99 18.19 6.00 30.66
N VAL A 100 18.35 6.06 29.34
CA VAL A 100 18.49 7.31 28.58
C VAL A 100 17.28 7.45 27.65
N GLU A 101 16.70 8.65 27.58
CA GLU A 101 15.64 8.97 26.65
C GLU A 101 16.16 8.93 25.21
N ASP A 102 15.42 8.26 24.32
CA ASP A 102 15.74 8.15 22.90
C ASP A 102 14.49 8.39 22.07
N THR A 103 14.42 9.60 21.50
CA THR A 103 13.29 10.06 20.68
C THR A 103 13.25 9.40 19.30
N GLU A 104 14.33 8.72 18.89
CA GLU A 104 14.40 8.02 17.61
C GLU A 104 13.90 6.57 17.69
N ILE A 105 13.60 6.07 18.90
CA ILE A 105 12.93 4.78 19.07
C ILE A 105 11.46 4.94 18.68
N THR A 106 11.03 4.12 17.73
CA THR A 106 9.64 4.11 17.26
C THR A 106 9.08 2.70 17.26
N VAL A 107 7.78 2.60 17.55
CA VAL A 107 7.00 1.37 17.40
C VAL A 107 5.86 1.67 16.46
N THR A 108 5.76 0.95 15.35
CA THR A 108 4.76 1.24 14.31
C THR A 108 4.07 -0.01 13.82
N THR A 109 2.82 0.13 13.38
CA THR A 109 2.06 -0.91 12.66
C THR A 109 2.32 -0.88 11.15
N ASN A 110 2.72 0.30 10.67
CA ASN A 110 2.94 0.58 9.27
C ASN A 110 4.43 0.59 8.96
N LEU A 111 5.04 -0.59 8.92
CA LEU A 111 5.97 -0.76 7.83
C LEU A 111 5.14 -0.86 6.56
N HIS A 112 5.14 0.21 5.78
CA HIS A 112 5.20 0.03 4.33
C HIS A 112 6.49 -0.73 4.03
N ILE A 113 6.56 -2.04 4.37
CA ILE A 113 7.71 -2.86 4.03
C ILE A 113 7.79 -2.74 2.52
N LEU A 114 8.90 -2.18 2.09
CA LEU A 114 9.13 -1.81 0.72
C LEU A 114 9.09 -3.09 -0.07
N ARG A 115 7.97 -3.34 -0.77
CA ARG A 115 7.78 -4.57 -1.54
C ARG A 115 8.89 -4.75 -2.57
N SER A 116 9.49 -3.63 -3.00
CA SER A 116 10.63 -3.63 -3.88
C SER A 116 11.64 -2.55 -3.49
N LEU A 117 12.89 -2.98 -3.37
CA LEU A 117 14.07 -2.16 -3.27
C LEU A 117 14.86 -2.22 -4.57
N ARG A 118 15.70 -1.21 -4.80
CA ARG A 118 16.69 -1.17 -5.86
C ARG A 118 18.06 -0.98 -5.24
N ILE A 119 19.03 -1.80 -5.67
CA ILE A 119 20.44 -1.62 -5.34
C ILE A 119 21.18 -1.13 -6.59
N ILE A 120 21.98 -0.07 -6.43
CA ILE A 120 22.94 0.41 -7.44
C ILE A 120 24.33 0.13 -6.88
N SER A 121 25.23 -0.42 -7.70
CA SER A 121 26.62 -0.68 -7.32
C SER A 121 27.52 -0.48 -8.55
N PRO A 122 27.95 0.76 -8.83
CA PRO A 122 28.56 1.10 -10.11
C PRO A 122 30.05 0.72 -10.17
N ASN A 123 30.76 0.73 -9.04
CA ASN A 123 32.22 0.56 -9.00
C ASN A 123 32.66 -0.89 -8.74
N GLY A 124 31.84 -1.89 -9.08
CA GLY A 124 32.12 -3.32 -8.89
C GLY A 124 30.90 -4.07 -8.37
N GLN A 125 30.97 -5.41 -8.31
CA GLN A 125 29.84 -6.26 -7.87
C GLN A 125 28.51 -5.96 -8.58
N GLN A 126 28.54 -5.54 -9.86
CA GLN A 126 27.35 -5.14 -10.61
C GLN A 126 26.30 -6.26 -10.71
N ARG A 127 26.73 -7.53 -10.56
CA ARG A 127 25.84 -8.69 -10.43
C ARG A 127 24.85 -8.59 -9.26
N CYS A 128 25.16 -7.78 -8.24
CA CYS A 128 24.31 -7.52 -7.07
C CYS A 128 23.38 -6.31 -7.28
N ALA A 129 23.56 -5.53 -8.35
CA ALA A 129 22.69 -4.41 -8.65
C ALA A 129 21.34 -4.90 -9.22
N GLY A 130 20.32 -4.03 -9.15
CA GLY A 130 19.00 -4.28 -9.72
C GLY A 130 17.88 -4.33 -8.69
N GLU A 131 16.76 -4.95 -9.08
CA GLU A 131 15.52 -5.00 -8.32
C GLU A 131 15.53 -6.15 -7.30
N TYR A 132 15.20 -5.83 -6.05
CA TYR A 132 15.05 -6.76 -4.94
C TYR A 132 13.60 -6.77 -4.49
N ILE A 133 12.99 -7.94 -4.40
CA ILE A 133 11.59 -8.13 -4.01
C ILE A 133 11.56 -8.69 -2.59
N LEU A 134 10.71 -8.09 -1.76
CA LEU A 134 10.47 -8.56 -0.40
C LEU A 134 9.94 -10.01 -0.42
N LEU A 135 10.55 -10.88 0.37
CA LEU A 135 10.05 -12.21 0.62
C LEU A 135 9.14 -12.17 1.85
N VAL A 136 7.82 -12.06 1.61
CA VAL A 136 6.83 -11.96 2.69
C VAL A 136 6.92 -13.18 3.61
N GLY A 137 7.13 -12.92 4.90
CA GLY A 137 7.25 -13.95 5.93
C GLY A 137 8.67 -14.54 6.09
N GLU A 138 9.61 -14.23 5.18
CA GLU A 138 11.02 -14.55 5.41
C GLU A 138 11.69 -13.39 6.18
N VAL A 139 12.33 -13.74 7.29
CA VAL A 139 13.12 -12.81 8.10
C VAL A 139 14.53 -13.35 8.32
N ALA A 140 15.51 -12.45 8.43
CA ALA A 140 16.89 -12.72 8.77
C ALA A 140 17.28 -11.84 9.94
N ASN A 141 17.68 -12.46 11.06
CA ASN A 141 18.06 -11.75 12.29
C ASN A 141 16.97 -10.75 12.76
N GLY A 142 15.71 -11.14 12.62
CA GLY A 142 14.53 -10.34 13.03
C GLY A 142 14.07 -9.28 12.03
N GLU A 143 14.73 -9.20 10.88
CA GLU A 143 14.48 -8.19 9.87
C GLU A 143 14.02 -8.77 8.53
N PRO A 144 13.29 -8.00 7.70
CA PRO A 144 12.81 -8.50 6.41
C PRO A 144 13.95 -8.91 5.47
N VAL A 145 13.67 -9.90 4.62
CA VAL A 145 14.60 -10.36 3.57
C VAL A 145 14.07 -9.95 2.20
N TRP A 146 14.94 -9.43 1.34
CA TRP A 146 14.64 -9.21 -0.06
C TRP A 146 15.50 -10.09 -0.95
N LYS A 147 14.90 -10.64 -2.01
CA LYS A 147 15.60 -11.44 -3.03
C LYS A 147 15.70 -10.65 -4.33
N GLN A 148 16.88 -10.66 -4.93
CA GLN A 148 17.11 -10.09 -6.25
C GLN A 148 16.23 -10.81 -7.29
N LYS A 149 15.46 -10.04 -8.06
CA LYS A 149 14.47 -10.57 -9.02
C LYS A 149 15.10 -11.37 -10.16
N SER A 150 16.23 -10.89 -10.69
CA SER A 150 16.92 -11.46 -11.85
C SER A 150 18.10 -12.37 -11.49
N GLY A 151 18.37 -12.59 -10.20
CA GLY A 151 19.60 -13.23 -9.77
C GLY A 151 19.49 -14.06 -8.50
N ARG A 152 20.65 -14.35 -7.93
CA ARG A 152 20.84 -15.19 -6.74
C ARG A 152 21.45 -14.39 -5.61
N SER A 153 21.09 -13.13 -5.49
CA SER A 153 21.50 -12.28 -4.38
C SER A 153 20.32 -12.00 -3.46
N TRP A 154 20.62 -11.84 -2.17
CA TRP A 154 19.67 -11.48 -1.14
C TRP A 154 20.19 -10.27 -0.38
N LEU A 155 19.30 -9.34 -0.07
CA LEU A 155 19.52 -8.26 0.88
C LEU A 155 18.84 -8.64 2.20
N TYR A 156 19.61 -8.67 3.28
CA TYR A 156 19.17 -9.16 4.58
C TYR A 156 19.95 -8.49 5.72
N SER A 157 19.43 -8.55 6.95
CA SER A 157 20.19 -8.14 8.13
C SER A 157 21.13 -9.25 8.55
N GLY A 158 22.42 -8.94 8.73
CA GLY A 158 23.44 -9.87 9.19
C GLY A 158 23.45 -10.08 10.70
N SER A 159 24.22 -11.06 11.17
CA SER A 159 24.36 -11.34 12.60
C SER A 159 25.08 -10.24 13.40
N ASN A 160 25.75 -9.31 12.71
CA ASN A 160 26.32 -8.10 13.29
C ASN A 160 25.37 -6.89 13.24
N GLY A 161 24.12 -7.09 12.79
CA GLY A 161 23.13 -6.03 12.65
C GLY A 161 23.40 -5.08 11.49
N SER A 162 24.28 -5.39 10.54
CA SER A 162 24.45 -4.62 9.30
C SER A 162 23.54 -5.15 8.19
N TRP A 163 23.09 -4.29 7.29
CA TRP A 163 22.49 -4.75 6.04
C TRP A 163 23.55 -5.36 5.13
N ILE A 164 23.29 -6.56 4.60
CA ILE A 164 24.21 -7.34 3.79
C ILE A 164 23.54 -7.75 2.49
N VAL A 165 24.27 -7.64 1.37
CA VAL A 165 23.97 -8.34 0.13
C VAL A 165 24.86 -9.58 0.03
N GLY A 166 24.25 -10.75 -0.01
CA GLY A 166 24.92 -12.06 -0.06
C GLY A 166 24.37 -12.97 -1.15
N GLY A 167 25.07 -14.07 -1.42
CA GLY A 167 24.69 -15.07 -2.42
C GLY A 167 23.87 -16.23 -1.84
N SER A 168 23.82 -17.35 -2.57
CA SER A 168 23.11 -18.56 -2.15
C SER A 168 23.68 -19.18 -0.86
N ASP A 169 24.98 -19.02 -0.64
CA ASP A 169 25.69 -19.44 0.56
C ASP A 169 25.16 -18.77 1.84
N ALA A 170 24.75 -17.50 1.74
CA ALA A 170 24.10 -16.80 2.84
C ALA A 170 22.75 -17.43 3.18
N LYS A 171 21.94 -17.80 2.17
CA LYS A 171 20.65 -18.45 2.37
C LYS A 171 20.79 -19.85 2.99
N GLU A 172 21.77 -20.63 2.54
CA GLU A 172 22.09 -21.96 3.10
C GLU A 172 22.45 -21.88 4.59
N LYS A 173 23.11 -20.80 5.00
CA LYS A 173 23.43 -20.50 6.40
C LYS A 173 22.30 -19.79 7.16
N SER A 174 21.07 -19.80 6.62
CA SER A 174 19.93 -19.09 7.19
C SER A 174 20.21 -17.62 7.50
N PHE A 175 21.01 -16.97 6.65
CA PHE A 175 21.45 -15.58 6.77
C PHE A 175 22.25 -15.26 8.04
N ALA A 176 22.81 -16.25 8.71
CA ALA A 176 23.70 -16.11 9.88
C ALA A 176 25.11 -15.68 9.46
N CYS A 177 25.22 -14.59 8.70
CA CYS A 177 26.47 -14.05 8.16
C CYS A 177 26.72 -12.64 8.73
N SER A 178 27.98 -12.30 9.02
CA SER A 178 28.39 -10.96 9.46
C SER A 178 28.98 -10.10 8.34
N LYS A 179 29.26 -10.71 7.18
CA LYS A 179 29.73 -10.03 5.96
C LYS A 179 29.15 -10.72 4.73
N GLY A 180 28.99 -9.96 3.64
CA GLY A 180 28.64 -10.46 2.32
C GLY A 180 29.47 -9.76 1.24
N VAL A 181 29.02 -9.83 -0.01
CA VAL A 181 29.72 -9.19 -1.14
C VAL A 181 29.55 -7.67 -1.15
N ILE A 182 28.46 -7.17 -0.57
CA ILE A 182 28.23 -5.76 -0.25
C ILE A 182 27.65 -5.71 1.16
N TYR A 183 28.05 -4.76 2.02
CA TYR A 183 27.40 -4.57 3.31
C TYR A 183 27.55 -3.15 3.86
N CYS A 184 26.61 -2.75 4.71
CA CYS A 184 26.62 -1.47 5.42
C CYS A 184 27.65 -1.47 6.55
N LYS A 185 28.53 -0.46 6.60
CA LYS A 185 29.65 -0.38 7.55
C LYS A 185 29.22 -0.50 9.02
N HIS A 186 28.12 0.15 9.38
CA HIS A 186 27.62 0.20 10.75
C HIS A 186 26.33 -0.61 10.91
N PRO A 187 26.04 -1.09 12.13
CA PRO A 187 24.76 -1.71 12.44
C PRO A 187 23.59 -0.75 12.16
N HIS A 188 22.49 -1.28 11.64
CA HIS A 188 21.35 -0.49 11.19
C HIS A 188 20.33 -0.18 12.29
N GLY A 189 20.30 -0.91 13.42
CA GLY A 189 19.40 -0.63 14.55
C GLY A 189 17.90 -0.65 14.20
N GLY A 190 17.49 -1.53 13.30
CA GLY A 190 16.14 -1.56 12.74
C GLY A 190 15.83 -0.49 11.67
N ILE A 191 16.79 0.39 11.34
CA ILE A 191 16.61 1.31 10.22
C ILE A 191 16.61 0.50 8.91
N MET A 192 15.59 0.69 8.07
CA MET A 192 15.47 0.03 6.77
C MET A 192 16.65 0.34 5.84
N PRO A 193 17.01 -0.57 4.91
CA PRO A 193 18.22 -0.43 4.12
C PRO A 193 18.22 0.78 3.18
N ASP A 194 17.05 1.30 2.79
CA ASP A 194 16.93 2.54 2.01
C ASP A 194 17.06 3.82 2.83
N LYS A 195 17.08 3.70 4.16
CA LYS A 195 17.13 4.82 5.12
C LYS A 195 18.44 4.88 5.89
N VAL A 196 19.27 3.85 5.81
CA VAL A 196 20.55 3.83 6.51
C VAL A 196 21.46 4.92 5.94
N SER A 197 21.98 5.80 6.80
CA SER A 197 22.89 6.90 6.44
C SER A 197 24.36 6.47 6.39
N SER A 198 24.64 5.18 6.57
CA SER A 198 26.00 4.63 6.63
C SER A 198 26.58 4.36 5.24
N VAL A 199 27.90 4.44 5.16
CA VAL A 199 28.67 4.06 3.97
C VAL A 199 28.54 2.56 3.73
N TRP A 200 28.33 2.18 2.47
CA TRP A 200 28.33 0.80 2.01
C TRP A 200 29.74 0.38 1.60
N LEU A 201 30.13 -0.85 1.92
CA LEU A 201 31.37 -1.47 1.46
C LEU A 201 31.06 -2.51 0.40
N ARG A 202 31.94 -2.65 -0.58
CA ARG A 202 31.95 -3.75 -1.56
C ARG A 202 33.21 -4.59 -1.43
N LEU A 203 33.06 -5.89 -1.67
CA LEU A 203 34.19 -6.81 -1.81
C LEU A 203 34.84 -6.62 -3.18
N ASP A 204 36.15 -6.38 -3.21
CA ASP A 204 36.99 -6.32 -4.39
C ASP A 204 38.20 -7.24 -4.21
N GLY A 205 38.22 -8.35 -4.95
CA GLY A 205 39.13 -9.46 -4.67
C GLY A 205 38.96 -9.99 -3.24
N SER A 206 39.95 -9.72 -2.38
CA SER A 206 39.97 -10.13 -0.97
C SER A 206 39.79 -8.98 0.03
N LYS A 207 39.59 -7.73 -0.45
CA LYS A 207 39.51 -6.54 0.40
C LYS A 207 38.16 -5.84 0.26
N PHE A 208 37.74 -5.17 1.32
CA PHE A 208 36.54 -4.34 1.29
C PHE A 208 36.91 -2.88 1.07
N HIS A 209 36.19 -2.24 0.15
CA HIS A 209 36.35 -0.84 -0.17
C HIS A 209 35.05 -0.10 0.14
N GLU A 210 35.16 1.04 0.81
CA GLU A 210 34.05 1.98 0.94
C GLU A 210 33.65 2.50 -0.44
N ASP A 211 32.35 2.48 -0.71
CA ASP A 211 31.80 2.90 -1.99
C ASP A 211 30.52 3.68 -1.75
N ALA A 212 30.66 5.00 -1.64
CA ALA A 212 29.54 5.93 -1.46
C ALA A 212 28.60 5.97 -2.67
N ALA A 213 28.99 5.40 -3.81
CA ALA A 213 28.13 5.31 -4.98
C ALA A 213 27.17 4.10 -4.91
N ILE A 214 27.36 3.20 -3.94
CA ILE A 214 26.38 2.15 -3.67
C ILE A 214 25.18 2.78 -2.98
N MET A 215 24.01 2.59 -3.57
CA MET A 215 22.76 3.10 -3.04
C MET A 215 21.72 2.00 -2.98
N VAL A 216 21.07 1.88 -1.82
CA VAL A 216 19.83 1.13 -1.70
C VAL A 216 18.70 2.15 -1.62
N SER A 217 17.72 2.00 -2.49
CA SER A 217 16.60 2.93 -2.58
C SER A 217 15.29 2.18 -2.79
N ILE A 218 14.18 2.82 -2.42
CA ILE A 218 12.86 2.35 -2.82
C ILE A 218 12.79 2.37 -4.33
N LYS A 219 12.29 1.30 -4.96
CA LYS A 219 11.97 1.35 -6.39
C LYS A 219 11.01 2.52 -6.64
N PRO A 220 11.41 3.54 -7.43
CA PRO A 220 10.53 4.66 -7.71
C PRO A 220 9.26 4.12 -8.36
N SER A 221 8.10 4.54 -7.87
CA SER A 221 6.83 4.19 -8.52
C SER A 221 6.67 5.03 -9.80
N PRO A 222 5.94 4.53 -10.81
CA PRO A 222 5.44 5.38 -11.87
C PRO A 222 4.69 6.56 -11.28
N LEU A 223 4.98 7.73 -11.83
CA LEU A 223 4.36 8.98 -11.43
C LEU A 223 3.34 9.39 -12.48
N TYR A 224 2.39 10.19 -12.04
CA TYR A 224 1.35 10.74 -12.89
C TYR A 224 1.32 12.25 -12.71
N VAL A 225 1.46 12.96 -13.82
CA VAL A 225 1.51 14.42 -13.84
C VAL A 225 0.19 14.96 -14.39
N LEU A 226 -0.43 15.86 -13.64
CA LEU A 226 -1.53 16.69 -14.10
C LEU A 226 -1.00 18.05 -14.51
N SER A 227 -1.42 18.55 -15.69
CA SER A 227 -1.12 19.90 -16.15
C SER A 227 -2.29 20.47 -16.94
N PRO A 228 -3.40 20.81 -16.27
CA PRO A 228 -4.66 21.14 -16.95
C PRO A 228 -4.62 22.51 -17.64
N ASN A 229 -3.86 23.47 -17.12
CA ASN A 229 -3.87 24.87 -17.59
C ASN A 229 -2.79 25.17 -18.65
N GLY A 230 -2.39 24.20 -19.46
CA GLY A 230 -1.33 24.34 -20.47
C GLY A 230 -0.20 23.34 -20.28
N GLN A 231 0.76 23.31 -21.21
CA GLN A 231 1.83 22.28 -21.24
C GLN A 231 1.27 20.84 -21.16
N GLN A 232 0.07 20.59 -21.70
CA GLN A 232 -0.64 19.31 -21.60
C GLN A 232 0.16 18.12 -22.15
N ARG A 233 1.12 18.38 -23.05
CA ARG A 233 2.10 17.38 -23.52
C ARG A 233 2.95 16.76 -22.41
N CYS A 234 3.06 17.45 -21.26
CA CYS A 234 3.77 17.01 -20.07
C CYS A 234 2.86 16.27 -19.09
N ALA A 235 1.55 16.25 -19.31
CA ALA A 235 0.59 15.52 -18.48
C ALA A 235 0.51 14.06 -18.93
N GLY A 236 0.27 13.16 -17.96
CA GLY A 236 0.20 11.72 -18.21
C GLY A 236 1.18 10.93 -17.34
N GLU A 237 1.48 9.71 -17.76
CA GLU A 237 2.30 8.78 -17.00
C GLU A 237 3.80 8.97 -17.26
N TYR A 238 4.56 8.96 -16.18
CA TYR A 238 6.01 9.00 -16.14
C TYR A 238 6.52 7.70 -15.53
N VAL A 239 7.17 6.89 -16.34
CA VAL A 239 7.77 5.62 -15.91
C VAL A 239 9.22 5.86 -15.47
N PRO A 240 9.68 5.26 -14.36
CA PRO A 240 11.07 5.39 -13.94
C PRO A 240 12.00 4.84 -15.02
N VAL A 241 13.01 5.61 -15.40
CA VAL A 241 14.05 5.14 -16.31
C VAL A 241 14.94 4.15 -15.57
N ALA A 242 15.09 2.96 -16.13
CA ALA A 242 15.93 1.93 -15.53
C ALA A 242 17.39 2.40 -15.42
N ASP A 243 17.95 2.27 -14.22
CA ASP A 243 19.34 2.42 -13.84
C ASP A 243 19.92 3.82 -14.08
N LYS A 244 19.03 4.81 -14.19
CA LYS A 244 19.40 6.21 -14.41
C LYS A 244 19.01 7.08 -13.23
N MET A 245 20.03 7.63 -12.59
CA MET A 245 19.91 8.68 -11.58
C MET A 245 20.46 9.97 -12.17
N VAL A 246 19.81 11.08 -11.85
CA VAL A 246 20.21 12.43 -12.23
C VAL A 246 20.30 13.25 -10.95
N ASN A 247 21.44 13.87 -10.71
CA ASN A 247 21.68 14.70 -9.52
C ASN A 247 21.31 13.98 -8.20
N GLY A 248 21.69 12.70 -8.11
CA GLY A 248 21.43 11.84 -6.95
C GLY A 248 19.97 11.39 -6.79
N GLN A 249 19.10 11.66 -7.76
CA GLN A 249 17.67 11.35 -7.69
C GLN A 249 17.19 10.53 -8.90
N PRO A 250 16.06 9.80 -8.79
CA PRO A 250 15.54 9.04 -9.91
C PRO A 250 15.14 9.92 -11.09
N LEU A 251 15.28 9.37 -12.30
CA LEU A 251 14.77 9.95 -13.54
C LEU A 251 13.48 9.23 -13.93
N TRP A 252 12.44 9.97 -14.32
CA TRP A 252 11.27 9.41 -14.96
C TRP A 252 11.11 9.95 -16.38
N GLU A 253 10.65 9.10 -17.29
CA GLU A 253 10.37 9.41 -18.68
C GLU A 253 8.87 9.31 -18.93
N HIS A 254 8.30 10.32 -19.57
CA HIS A 254 6.91 10.30 -19.98
C HIS A 254 6.67 9.18 -20.99
N ILE A 255 5.53 8.48 -20.94
CA ILE A 255 5.23 7.33 -21.82
C ILE A 255 5.24 7.66 -23.32
N SER A 256 5.13 8.94 -23.70
CA SER A 256 5.29 9.37 -25.10
C SER A 256 6.74 9.52 -25.55
N GLY A 257 7.71 9.43 -24.63
CA GLY A 257 9.15 9.60 -24.88
C GLY A 257 9.60 11.05 -25.13
N LYS A 258 8.74 12.05 -24.89
CA LYS A 258 9.01 13.47 -25.23
C LYS A 258 9.34 14.38 -24.04
N CYS A 259 9.10 13.90 -22.82
CA CYS A 259 9.28 14.68 -21.59
C CYS A 259 9.92 13.81 -20.51
N TRP A 260 10.69 14.43 -19.63
CA TRP A 260 11.32 13.78 -18.48
C TRP A 260 11.05 14.57 -17.22
N LEU A 261 10.82 13.87 -16.11
CA LEU A 261 10.75 14.43 -14.77
C LEU A 261 12.04 14.05 -14.03
N TYR A 262 12.79 15.05 -13.58
CA TYR A 262 14.15 14.88 -13.05
C TYR A 262 14.50 15.93 -11.99
N SER A 263 15.51 15.65 -11.18
CA SER A 263 16.09 16.63 -10.26
C SER A 263 17.06 17.53 -11.01
N GLY A 264 16.86 18.84 -10.97
CA GLY A 264 17.75 19.83 -11.54
C GLY A 264 19.03 20.03 -10.72
N SER A 265 20.03 20.69 -11.28
CA SER A 265 21.31 20.98 -10.61
C SER A 265 21.17 21.91 -9.39
N ASN A 266 20.01 22.56 -9.25
CA ASN A 266 19.62 23.38 -8.11
C ASN A 266 18.75 22.66 -7.08
N GLY A 267 18.60 21.33 -7.20
CA GLY A 267 17.81 20.52 -6.27
C GLY A 267 16.30 20.76 -6.36
N MET A 268 15.79 21.31 -7.46
CA MET A 268 14.35 21.42 -7.75
C MET A 268 13.90 20.30 -8.68
N TRP A 269 12.65 19.84 -8.55
CA TRP A 269 12.06 18.92 -9.52
C TRP A 269 11.66 19.65 -10.79
N ILE A 270 12.02 19.12 -11.95
CA ILE A 270 11.84 19.75 -13.26
C ILE A 270 11.21 18.76 -14.22
N ILE A 271 10.26 19.23 -15.05
CA ILE A 271 9.81 18.55 -16.25
C ILE A 271 10.37 19.29 -17.47
N GLY A 272 11.15 18.59 -18.27
CA GLY A 272 11.86 19.12 -19.44
C GLY A 272 11.72 18.24 -20.67
N GLY A 273 12.08 18.79 -21.84
CA GLY A 273 12.02 18.10 -23.13
C GLY A 273 13.36 17.47 -23.52
N SER A 274 13.56 17.30 -24.83
CA SER A 274 14.79 16.75 -25.42
C SER A 274 16.01 17.62 -25.13
N ASP A 275 15.83 18.93 -25.04
CA ASP A 275 16.84 19.92 -24.65
C ASP A 275 17.45 19.63 -23.27
N ALA A 276 16.62 19.21 -22.31
CA ALA A 276 17.10 18.80 -21.00
C ALA A 276 17.95 17.53 -21.08
N ARG A 277 17.54 16.56 -21.89
CA ARG A 277 18.27 15.30 -22.10
C ARG A 277 19.63 15.54 -22.76
N GLU A 278 19.71 16.39 -23.77
CA GLU A 278 20.96 16.78 -24.45
C GLU A 278 21.96 17.42 -23.48
N ARG A 279 21.46 18.19 -22.51
CA ARG A 279 22.26 18.79 -21.42
C ARG A 279 22.52 17.84 -20.25
N SER A 280 22.30 16.54 -20.44
CA SER A 280 22.42 15.52 -19.37
C SER A 280 21.66 15.89 -18.10
N PHE A 281 20.52 16.57 -18.27
CA PHE A 281 19.63 17.05 -17.22
C PHE A 281 20.27 18.03 -16.21
N GLN A 282 21.37 18.68 -16.60
CA GLN A 282 22.01 19.77 -15.84
C GLN A 282 21.27 21.09 -16.04
N CYS A 283 19.98 21.11 -15.72
CA CYS A 283 19.11 22.27 -15.89
C CYS A 283 18.68 22.82 -14.54
N THR A 284 18.44 24.13 -14.48
CA THR A 284 17.86 24.80 -13.31
C THR A 284 16.36 25.08 -13.47
N ARG A 285 15.85 25.01 -14.71
CA ARG A 285 14.43 25.14 -15.08
C ARG A 285 14.11 24.26 -16.28
N GLY A 286 12.84 23.94 -16.45
CA GLY A 286 12.26 23.27 -17.62
C GLY A 286 10.92 23.92 -17.96
N VAL A 287 10.07 23.25 -18.73
CA VAL A 287 8.73 23.79 -19.08
C VAL A 287 7.75 23.77 -17.91
N ILE A 288 7.98 22.90 -16.93
CA ILE A 288 7.34 22.90 -15.62
C ILE A 288 8.44 22.66 -14.58
N TYR A 289 8.40 23.33 -13.43
CA TYR A 289 9.31 23.02 -12.33
C TYR A 289 8.71 23.35 -10.96
N ARG A 290 9.27 22.73 -9.92
CA ARG A 290 8.87 22.96 -8.54
C ARG A 290 9.67 24.10 -7.94
N LYS A 291 9.00 25.12 -7.37
CA LYS A 291 9.67 26.31 -6.81
C LYS A 291 10.51 26.01 -5.56
N THR A 292 10.20 24.93 -4.85
CA THR A 292 10.89 24.50 -3.63
C THR A 292 11.94 23.43 -3.93
N ILE A 293 13.09 23.52 -3.24
CA ILE A 293 14.10 22.46 -3.26
C ILE A 293 13.52 21.19 -2.64
N HIS A 294 13.87 20.04 -3.21
CA HIS A 294 13.24 18.78 -2.82
C HIS A 294 13.87 18.12 -1.59
N ALA A 295 15.12 18.45 -1.24
CA ALA A 295 15.82 17.90 -0.07
C ALA A 295 15.71 16.36 0.03
N GLY A 296 15.82 15.67 -1.10
CA GLY A 296 15.65 14.22 -1.22
C GLY A 296 14.22 13.68 -1.26
N LEU A 297 13.18 14.51 -1.12
CA LEU A 297 11.79 14.09 -1.30
C LEU A 297 11.49 13.80 -2.77
N THR A 298 10.70 12.76 -3.02
CA THR A 298 10.21 12.42 -4.36
C THR A 298 9.12 13.42 -4.82
N PRO A 299 8.91 13.61 -6.13
CA PRO A 299 7.99 14.62 -6.64
C PRO A 299 6.55 14.51 -6.09
N ASP A 300 6.07 13.28 -5.87
CA ASP A 300 4.76 12.96 -5.31
C ASP A 300 4.57 13.33 -3.83
N LYS A 301 5.66 13.59 -3.12
CA LYS A 301 5.66 13.95 -1.70
C LYS A 301 5.88 15.43 -1.46
N MET A 302 6.12 16.20 -2.53
CA MET A 302 6.37 17.63 -2.42
C MET A 302 5.08 18.41 -2.13
N VAL A 303 5.12 19.29 -1.13
CA VAL A 303 4.04 20.25 -0.81
C VAL A 303 4.36 21.64 -1.35
N GLY A 304 3.34 22.39 -1.81
CA GLY A 304 3.49 23.68 -2.52
C GLY A 304 3.04 23.69 -3.99
N VAL A 305 3.39 24.76 -4.70
CA VAL A 305 2.91 25.08 -6.06
C VAL A 305 3.96 24.78 -7.12
N TRP A 306 3.53 24.34 -8.31
CA TRP A 306 4.40 24.18 -9.48
C TRP A 306 4.39 25.45 -10.34
N MET A 307 5.51 25.71 -10.99
CA MET A 307 5.68 26.79 -11.97
C MET A 307 5.52 26.19 -13.37
N ARG A 308 4.76 26.85 -14.24
CA ARG A 308 4.58 26.45 -15.65
C ARG A 308 5.02 27.56 -16.59
N LEU A 309 5.68 27.20 -17.68
CA LEU A 309 6.04 28.13 -18.75
C LEU A 309 4.79 28.50 -19.58
N GLU A 310 4.55 29.80 -19.70
CA GLU A 310 3.49 30.42 -20.49
C GLU A 310 4.08 31.59 -21.31
N GLY A 311 4.16 31.41 -22.63
CA GLY A 311 5.00 32.27 -23.48
C GLY A 311 6.44 32.23 -22.99
N ASP A 312 6.98 33.39 -22.63
CA ASP A 312 8.35 33.57 -22.13
C ASP A 312 8.45 33.72 -20.60
N THR A 313 7.33 33.56 -19.88
CA THR A 313 7.27 33.76 -18.42
C THR A 313 6.79 32.53 -17.68
N PHE A 314 7.21 32.40 -16.42
CA PHE A 314 6.73 31.34 -15.53
C PHE A 314 5.62 31.84 -14.64
N ARG A 315 4.54 31.08 -14.56
CA ARG A 315 3.39 31.35 -13.69
C ARG A 315 3.19 30.22 -12.69
N GLU A 316 2.72 30.58 -11.50
CA GLU A 316 2.30 29.61 -10.50
C GLU A 316 1.01 28.91 -10.96
N ASP A 317 0.98 27.58 -10.87
CA ASP A 317 -0.14 26.76 -11.30
C ASP A 317 -0.40 25.69 -10.24
N ALA A 318 -1.33 26.00 -9.33
CA ALA A 318 -1.71 25.12 -8.23
C ALA A 318 -2.47 23.86 -8.71
N ALA A 319 -2.96 23.85 -9.95
CA ALA A 319 -3.65 22.70 -10.52
C ALA A 319 -2.69 21.64 -11.06
N ILE A 320 -1.41 21.99 -11.27
CA ILE A 320 -0.38 20.99 -11.58
C ILE A 320 -0.11 20.17 -10.33
N SER A 321 -0.13 18.86 -10.50
CA SER A 321 0.25 17.94 -9.43
C SER A 321 1.02 16.77 -10.00
N VAL A 322 1.90 16.23 -9.16
CA VAL A 322 2.58 14.96 -9.42
C VAL A 322 2.14 14.03 -8.32
N SER A 323 1.63 12.88 -8.70
CA SER A 323 1.08 11.90 -7.77
C SER A 323 1.51 10.49 -8.17
N ARG A 324 1.39 9.55 -7.23
CA ARG A 324 1.51 8.13 -7.58
C ARG A 324 0.28 7.74 -8.38
N LYS A 325 0.51 7.00 -9.46
CA LYS A 325 -0.60 6.44 -10.22
C LYS A 325 -1.30 5.35 -9.40
N PRO A 326 -2.64 5.37 -9.31
CA PRO A 326 -3.35 4.28 -8.64
C PRO A 326 -3.16 2.97 -9.40
N THR A 327 -2.60 1.98 -8.71
CA THR A 327 -2.40 0.63 -9.24
C THR A 327 -3.70 -0.15 -9.37
N SER A 328 -4.70 0.23 -8.57
CA SER A 328 -6.05 -0.31 -8.62
C SER A 328 -7.08 0.82 -8.58
N LEU A 329 -8.17 0.63 -9.30
CA LEU A 329 -9.37 1.45 -9.27
C LEU A 329 -10.56 0.55 -8.96
N TYR A 330 -11.56 1.09 -8.27
CA TYR A 330 -12.80 0.40 -7.96
C TYR A 330 -13.93 1.12 -8.68
N VAL A 331 -14.61 0.39 -9.55
CA VAL A 331 -15.78 0.89 -10.27
C VAL A 331 -17.01 0.40 -9.54
N VAL A 332 -17.90 1.33 -9.19
CA VAL A 332 -19.22 1.04 -8.63
C VAL A 332 -20.26 1.40 -9.68
N THR A 333 -21.15 0.44 -9.96
CA THR A 333 -22.20 0.56 -10.98
C THR A 333 -23.51 0.01 -10.39
N PRO A 334 -24.22 0.78 -9.56
CA PRO A 334 -25.37 0.27 -8.84
C PRO A 334 -26.54 -0.01 -9.80
N THR A 335 -26.71 0.82 -10.83
CA THR A 335 -27.73 0.62 -11.87
C THR A 335 -27.06 0.34 -13.22
N GLY A 336 -27.67 -0.58 -13.98
CA GLY A 336 -27.16 -0.97 -15.29
C GLY A 336 -25.77 -1.63 -15.25
N GLN A 337 -25.43 -2.38 -16.30
CA GLN A 337 -24.06 -2.84 -16.60
C GLN A 337 -23.22 -3.37 -15.40
N GLN A 338 -23.83 -4.03 -14.40
CA GLN A 338 -23.18 -4.46 -13.15
C GLN A 338 -21.94 -5.37 -13.35
N ARG A 339 -21.86 -6.01 -14.52
CA ARG A 339 -20.67 -6.72 -15.01
C ARG A 339 -19.41 -5.84 -15.13
N CYS A 340 -19.57 -4.52 -15.16
CA CYS A 340 -18.48 -3.54 -15.18
C CYS A 340 -17.99 -3.17 -13.78
N ALA A 341 -18.70 -3.52 -12.71
CA ALA A 341 -18.29 -3.19 -11.34
C ALA A 341 -17.06 -4.02 -10.88
N GLY A 342 -16.40 -3.52 -9.84
CA GLY A 342 -15.33 -4.23 -9.14
C GLY A 342 -13.95 -3.60 -9.31
N GLU A 343 -12.92 -4.38 -8.98
CA GLU A 343 -11.52 -3.93 -9.02
C GLU A 343 -10.94 -3.99 -10.44
N TYR A 344 -10.35 -2.89 -10.87
CA TYR A 344 -9.60 -2.72 -12.11
C TYR A 344 -8.13 -2.50 -11.77
N VAL A 345 -7.25 -3.34 -12.32
CA VAL A 345 -5.82 -3.31 -12.06
C VAL A 345 -5.10 -2.65 -13.24
N LEU A 346 -4.24 -1.69 -12.93
CA LEU A 346 -3.41 -0.98 -13.90
C LEU A 346 -2.59 -1.99 -14.72
N LYS A 347 -2.60 -1.83 -16.05
CA LYS A 347 -1.73 -2.58 -16.94
C LYS A 347 -0.49 -1.75 -17.25
N ALA A 348 0.58 -2.08 -16.54
CA ALA A 348 1.85 -1.38 -16.67
C ALA A 348 2.36 -1.43 -18.13
N GLY A 349 2.74 -0.28 -18.67
CA GLY A 349 3.25 -0.14 -20.03
C GLY A 349 2.20 -0.14 -21.14
N GLU A 350 0.92 -0.40 -20.84
CA GLU A 350 -0.15 -0.26 -21.81
C GLU A 350 -0.80 1.12 -21.70
N ALA A 351 -0.97 1.80 -22.84
CA ALA A 351 -1.66 3.06 -22.94
C ALA A 351 -2.52 3.13 -24.22
N VAL A 352 -3.68 3.79 -24.09
CA VAL A 352 -4.61 4.11 -25.18
C VAL A 352 -4.78 5.62 -25.19
N HIS A 353 -4.58 6.24 -26.34
CA HIS A 353 -4.64 7.70 -26.52
C HIS A 353 -3.79 8.49 -25.51
N GLY A 354 -2.58 7.96 -25.20
CA GLY A 354 -1.64 8.60 -24.28
C GLY A 354 -2.06 8.51 -22.80
N GLN A 355 -3.09 7.73 -22.49
CA GLN A 355 -3.57 7.48 -21.15
C GLN A 355 -3.48 6.00 -20.82
N SER A 356 -3.22 5.66 -19.58
CA SER A 356 -3.05 4.23 -19.23
C SER A 356 -4.37 3.52 -19.11
N VAL A 357 -4.28 2.21 -19.14
CA VAL A 357 -5.45 1.34 -19.11
C VAL A 357 -5.45 0.48 -17.87
N TRP A 358 -6.64 0.25 -17.34
CA TRP A 358 -6.85 -0.70 -16.26
C TRP A 358 -7.73 -1.84 -16.75
N ARG A 359 -7.38 -3.07 -16.39
CA ARG A 359 -8.17 -4.26 -16.73
C ARG A 359 -8.92 -4.74 -15.49
N GLN A 360 -10.18 -5.08 -15.65
CA GLN A 360 -10.99 -5.69 -14.61
C GLN A 360 -10.33 -7.00 -14.12
N LYS A 361 -10.14 -7.14 -12.80
CA LYS A 361 -9.36 -8.23 -12.19
C LYS A 361 -9.94 -9.62 -12.46
N LYS A 362 -11.27 -9.74 -12.41
CA LYS A 362 -12.03 -10.97 -12.72
C LYS A 362 -13.09 -10.70 -13.78
N GLY A 363 -12.69 -10.16 -14.93
CA GLY A 363 -13.60 -9.94 -16.05
C GLY A 363 -12.90 -9.56 -17.35
N ALA A 364 -13.70 -9.22 -18.34
CA ALA A 364 -13.26 -8.90 -19.70
C ALA A 364 -13.24 -7.39 -20.00
N HIS A 365 -13.65 -6.56 -19.03
CA HIS A 365 -13.74 -5.12 -19.21
C HIS A 365 -12.40 -4.41 -18.97
N TRP A 366 -12.26 -3.28 -19.64
CA TRP A 366 -11.12 -2.38 -19.60
C TRP A 366 -11.62 -0.98 -19.36
N LEU A 367 -10.89 -0.22 -18.54
CA LEU A 367 -11.05 1.21 -18.36
C LEU A 367 -9.93 1.91 -19.14
N PHE A 368 -10.30 2.74 -20.12
CA PHE A 368 -9.38 3.36 -21.07
C PHE A 368 -9.89 4.73 -21.52
N SER A 369 -9.00 5.56 -22.09
CA SER A 369 -9.37 6.85 -22.68
C SER A 369 -9.89 6.65 -24.10
N SER A 370 -10.90 7.41 -24.51
CA SER A 370 -11.45 7.44 -25.87
C SER A 370 -10.71 8.45 -26.76
N ARG A 371 -11.02 8.44 -28.06
CA ARG A 371 -10.51 9.46 -29.01
C ARG A 371 -11.00 10.88 -28.70
N SER A 372 -12.17 11.01 -28.07
CA SER A 372 -12.70 12.31 -27.61
C SER A 372 -12.09 12.76 -26.29
N GLY A 373 -11.17 11.98 -25.71
CA GLY A 373 -10.52 12.30 -24.45
C GLY A 373 -11.45 12.15 -23.26
N THR A 374 -12.38 11.21 -23.30
CA THR A 374 -13.24 10.81 -22.17
C THR A 374 -12.83 9.44 -21.64
N TRP A 375 -13.11 9.15 -20.37
CA TRP A 375 -12.90 7.80 -19.84
C TRP A 375 -14.04 6.86 -20.22
N VAL A 376 -13.69 5.62 -20.56
CA VAL A 376 -14.62 4.61 -21.05
C VAL A 376 -14.33 3.28 -20.37
N ILE A 377 -15.39 2.54 -20.03
CA ILE A 377 -15.30 1.14 -19.62
C ILE A 377 -15.96 0.27 -20.69
N GLY A 378 -15.23 -0.67 -21.27
CA GLY A 378 -15.71 -1.51 -22.37
C GLY A 378 -14.93 -2.80 -22.54
N SER A 379 -15.30 -3.59 -23.55
CA SER A 379 -14.57 -4.82 -23.90
C SER A 379 -13.18 -4.52 -24.46
N SER A 380 -12.37 -5.58 -24.66
CA SER A 380 -11.09 -5.44 -25.39
C SER A 380 -11.30 -4.90 -26.81
N ASP A 381 -12.36 -5.33 -27.50
CA ASP A 381 -12.65 -4.85 -28.87
C ASP A 381 -13.01 -3.36 -28.89
N ALA A 382 -13.74 -2.88 -27.86
CA ALA A 382 -14.00 -1.46 -27.71
C ALA A 382 -12.72 -0.66 -27.45
N LYS A 383 -11.84 -1.17 -26.58
CA LYS A 383 -10.51 -0.59 -26.33
C LYS A 383 -9.67 -0.51 -27.61
N ASP A 384 -9.70 -1.56 -28.42
CA ASP A 384 -8.91 -1.67 -29.65
C ASP A 384 -9.56 -0.96 -30.86
N GLY A 385 -10.72 -0.31 -30.68
CA GLY A 385 -11.45 0.40 -31.73
C GLY A 385 -12.11 -0.50 -32.77
N LYS A 386 -12.36 -1.77 -32.44
CA LYS A 386 -12.99 -2.79 -33.29
C LYS A 386 -14.49 -2.97 -33.03
N SER A 387 -15.03 -2.31 -32.01
CA SER A 387 -16.45 -2.33 -31.64
C SER A 387 -17.21 -1.18 -32.29
N GLN A 388 -18.49 -1.41 -32.63
CA GLN A 388 -19.41 -0.35 -33.05
C GLN A 388 -19.80 0.59 -31.90
N HIS A 389 -19.83 0.08 -30.66
CA HIS A 389 -20.11 0.87 -29.47
C HIS A 389 -18.81 1.36 -28.81
N LEU A 390 -18.85 2.59 -28.29
CA LEU A 390 -17.74 3.26 -27.59
C LEU A 390 -17.28 2.44 -26.37
N GLY A 391 -18.22 1.84 -25.64
CA GLY A 391 -18.03 1.06 -24.43
C GLY A 391 -19.36 0.81 -23.73
N SER A 392 -19.36 0.07 -22.62
CA SER A 392 -20.54 -0.14 -21.78
C SER A 392 -20.81 1.02 -20.83
N LEU A 393 -19.76 1.72 -20.38
CA LEU A 393 -19.85 2.95 -19.61
C LEU A 393 -18.93 4.01 -20.21
N HIS A 394 -19.29 5.28 -20.11
CA HIS A 394 -18.36 6.37 -20.41
C HIS A 394 -18.64 7.58 -19.54
N CYS A 395 -17.61 8.34 -19.20
CA CYS A 395 -17.78 9.65 -18.58
C CYS A 395 -18.05 10.69 -19.67
N GLU A 396 -19.02 11.56 -19.45
CA GLU A 396 -19.36 12.62 -20.40
C GLU A 396 -18.28 13.71 -20.49
N VAL A 397 -17.57 13.94 -19.38
CA VAL A 397 -16.60 15.04 -19.25
C VAL A 397 -15.23 14.62 -19.81
N PRO A 398 -14.64 15.41 -20.71
CA PRO A 398 -13.27 15.19 -21.16
C PRO A 398 -12.30 15.22 -19.98
N HIS A 399 -11.47 14.18 -19.86
CA HIS A 399 -10.62 14.02 -18.70
C HIS A 399 -9.49 15.04 -18.62
N LYS A 400 -9.05 15.64 -19.75
CA LYS A 400 -7.95 16.63 -19.79
C LYS A 400 -6.68 16.18 -19.05
N GLY A 401 -6.42 14.87 -19.11
CA GLY A 401 -5.33 14.20 -18.39
C GLY A 401 -5.63 13.82 -16.93
N LEU A 402 -6.81 14.10 -16.37
CA LEU A 402 -7.22 13.61 -15.04
C LEU A 402 -7.41 12.10 -15.04
N ASN A 403 -7.05 11.44 -13.93
CA ASN A 403 -7.33 10.02 -13.72
C ASN A 403 -8.85 9.77 -13.63
N PRO A 404 -9.32 8.54 -13.87
CA PRO A 404 -10.73 8.20 -13.82
C PRO A 404 -11.42 8.54 -12.49
N ASP A 405 -10.70 8.43 -11.37
CA ASP A 405 -11.22 8.76 -10.03
C ASP A 405 -11.25 10.27 -9.72
N LYS A 406 -10.63 11.08 -10.58
CA LYS A 406 -10.52 12.55 -10.43
C LYS A 406 -11.31 13.31 -11.48
N VAL A 407 -11.81 12.62 -12.49
CA VAL A 407 -12.74 13.21 -13.44
C VAL A 407 -14.04 13.51 -12.72
N GLY A 408 -14.41 14.79 -12.70
CA GLY A 408 -15.74 15.22 -12.28
C GLY A 408 -16.76 15.02 -13.40
N GLY A 409 -18.04 15.02 -13.04
CA GLY A 409 -19.16 14.83 -13.97
C GLY A 409 -19.75 13.43 -13.92
N PRO A 410 -20.95 13.25 -14.50
CA PRO A 410 -21.66 12.00 -14.42
C PRO A 410 -21.02 10.93 -15.32
N TRP A 411 -21.24 9.68 -14.92
CA TRP A 411 -20.97 8.53 -15.75
C TRP A 411 -22.27 8.08 -16.44
N MET A 412 -22.14 7.76 -17.71
CA MET A 412 -23.21 7.27 -18.56
C MET A 412 -23.07 5.76 -18.75
N TRP A 413 -24.18 5.04 -18.83
CA TRP A 413 -24.19 3.61 -19.13
C TRP A 413 -25.06 3.30 -20.36
N LEU A 414 -24.66 2.28 -21.11
CA LEU A 414 -25.38 1.85 -22.32
C LEU A 414 -26.60 1.01 -21.95
N ASP A 415 -27.80 1.55 -22.18
CA ASP A 415 -29.11 0.92 -22.02
C ASP A 415 -29.76 0.73 -23.40
N GLY A 416 -29.75 -0.51 -23.90
CA GLY A 416 -30.09 -0.81 -25.30
C GLY A 416 -29.13 -0.10 -26.26
N ASP A 417 -29.67 0.79 -27.09
CA ASP A 417 -28.92 1.60 -28.06
C ASP A 417 -28.65 3.04 -27.59
N SER A 418 -29.06 3.39 -26.37
CA SER A 418 -28.98 4.75 -25.84
C SER A 418 -28.13 4.82 -24.56
N PHE A 419 -27.42 5.93 -24.37
CA PHE A 419 -26.71 6.18 -23.12
C PHE A 419 -27.61 6.91 -22.14
N ARG A 420 -27.62 6.45 -20.88
CA ARG A 420 -28.35 7.07 -19.78
C ARG A 420 -27.39 7.49 -18.69
N GLU A 421 -27.68 8.64 -18.09
CA GLU A 421 -26.95 9.15 -16.94
C GLU A 421 -27.25 8.29 -15.71
N ASP A 422 -26.21 7.91 -14.97
CA ASP A 422 -26.36 7.40 -13.61
C ASP A 422 -25.36 8.12 -12.68
N PRO A 423 -25.82 9.06 -11.85
CA PRO A 423 -24.96 9.81 -10.93
C PRO A 423 -24.34 8.92 -9.84
N ASN A 424 -24.82 7.69 -9.67
CA ASN A 424 -24.31 6.75 -8.68
C ASN A 424 -23.21 5.84 -9.24
N ILE A 425 -22.89 5.94 -10.53
CA ILE A 425 -21.69 5.30 -11.09
C ILE A 425 -20.49 6.18 -10.78
N PHE A 426 -19.48 5.59 -10.14
CA PHE A 426 -18.24 6.30 -9.85
C PHE A 426 -17.03 5.36 -9.85
N VAL A 427 -15.86 5.98 -9.99
CA VAL A 427 -14.56 5.31 -9.91
C VAL A 427 -13.81 5.88 -8.72
N SER A 428 -13.24 5.00 -7.89
CA SER A 428 -12.49 5.40 -6.69
C SER A 428 -11.16 4.65 -6.60
N THR A 429 -10.17 5.29 -6.01
CA THR A 429 -8.89 4.67 -5.63
C THR A 429 -8.97 3.96 -4.27
N VAL A 430 -9.98 4.29 -3.47
CA VAL A 430 -10.21 3.73 -2.15
C VAL A 430 -11.51 2.94 -2.16
N LEU A 431 -11.41 1.65 -1.87
CA LEU A 431 -12.57 0.87 -1.49
C LEU A 431 -12.78 1.08 0.00
N ASN A 432 -13.81 1.83 0.39
CA ASN A 432 -14.20 1.99 1.79
C ASN A 432 -14.84 0.70 2.26
N ARG A 433 -14.05 -0.18 2.87
CA ARG A 433 -14.49 -1.47 3.42
C ARG A 433 -14.69 -1.29 4.93
N PRO A 434 -15.92 -1.35 5.46
CA PRO A 434 -16.11 -1.30 6.90
C PRO A 434 -15.30 -2.40 7.59
N ALA A 435 -14.49 -2.03 8.59
CA ALA A 435 -13.73 -3.02 9.36
C ALA A 435 -14.66 -3.99 10.12
N LYS A 436 -15.83 -3.48 10.51
CA LYS A 436 -16.89 -4.23 11.16
C LYS A 436 -18.25 -3.93 10.56
N LEU A 437 -19.05 -4.97 10.44
CA LEU A 437 -20.45 -4.90 10.08
C LEU A 437 -21.28 -5.53 11.19
N ARG A 438 -22.48 -4.99 11.44
CA ARG A 438 -23.48 -5.62 12.29
C ARG A 438 -24.61 -6.11 11.43
N VAL A 439 -24.90 -7.41 11.53
CA VAL A 439 -26.05 -8.03 10.85
C VAL A 439 -27.16 -8.26 11.86
N THR A 440 -28.39 -7.89 11.51
CA THR A 440 -29.60 -8.25 12.24
C THR A 440 -30.49 -9.13 11.35
N SER A 441 -31.19 -10.10 11.95
CA SER A 441 -32.08 -11.01 11.23
C SER A 441 -33.21 -11.48 12.15
N PRO A 442 -34.19 -10.61 12.43
CA PRO A 442 -35.15 -10.82 13.52
C PRO A 442 -36.17 -11.92 13.23
N HIS A 443 -36.62 -12.08 11.98
CA HIS A 443 -37.70 -13.01 11.63
C HIS A 443 -37.23 -14.42 11.20
N GLY A 444 -35.98 -14.78 11.44
CA GLY A 444 -35.44 -16.10 11.09
C GLY A 444 -33.93 -16.05 10.89
N GLN A 445 -33.28 -17.22 10.77
CA GLN A 445 -31.82 -17.32 10.60
C GLN A 445 -31.01 -16.50 11.62
N GLN A 446 -31.51 -16.33 12.86
CA GLN A 446 -30.90 -15.50 13.91
C GLN A 446 -29.43 -15.86 14.22
N ARG A 447 -29.04 -17.12 13.98
CA ARG A 447 -27.64 -17.60 14.01
C ARG A 447 -26.68 -16.84 13.09
N CYS A 448 -27.21 -16.14 12.07
CA CYS A 448 -26.45 -15.30 11.15
C CYS A 448 -26.31 -13.85 11.66
N ALA A 449 -27.07 -13.45 12.69
CA ALA A 449 -26.96 -12.12 13.28
C ALA A 449 -25.66 -11.99 14.10
N GLY A 450 -25.23 -10.75 14.34
CA GLY A 450 -24.07 -10.44 15.16
C GLY A 450 -23.04 -9.54 14.47
N GLU A 451 -21.86 -9.41 15.08
CA GLU A 451 -20.75 -8.65 14.50
C GLU A 451 -19.97 -9.51 13.50
N TYR A 452 -19.62 -8.92 12.37
CA TYR A 452 -18.78 -9.48 11.32
C TYR A 452 -17.54 -8.62 11.18
N VAL A 453 -16.36 -9.25 11.16
CA VAL A 453 -15.05 -8.58 11.05
C VAL A 453 -14.48 -8.83 9.66
N LEU A 454 -13.92 -7.77 9.07
CA LEU A 454 -13.25 -7.84 7.78
C LEU A 454 -12.11 -8.87 7.83
N ALA A 455 -12.14 -9.84 6.94
CA ALA A 455 -11.04 -10.79 6.73
C ALA A 455 -9.97 -10.10 5.86
N VAL A 456 -9.04 -9.40 6.51
CA VAL A 456 -8.00 -8.61 5.83
C VAL A 456 -7.16 -9.51 4.92
N GLY A 457 -7.03 -9.11 3.65
CA GLY A 457 -6.28 -9.86 2.64
C GLY A 457 -7.07 -10.96 1.94
N GLU A 458 -8.26 -11.32 2.44
CA GLU A 458 -9.17 -12.25 1.78
C GLU A 458 -10.23 -11.50 0.96
N ALA A 459 -10.71 -12.14 -0.11
CA ALA A 459 -11.75 -11.59 -0.98
C ALA A 459 -12.56 -12.72 -1.60
N ALA A 460 -13.86 -12.49 -1.77
CA ALA A 460 -14.77 -13.38 -2.49
C ALA A 460 -15.29 -12.64 -3.72
N ASN A 461 -15.15 -13.24 -4.90
CA ASN A 461 -15.61 -12.65 -6.17
C ASN A 461 -15.15 -11.20 -6.39
N SER A 462 -13.87 -10.92 -6.07
CA SER A 462 -13.22 -9.59 -6.15
C SER A 462 -13.77 -8.52 -5.21
N GLN A 463 -14.59 -8.93 -4.24
CA GLN A 463 -15.14 -8.05 -3.21
C GLN A 463 -14.63 -8.45 -1.83
N PRO A 464 -14.67 -7.54 -0.85
CA PRO A 464 -14.24 -7.84 0.51
C PRO A 464 -15.06 -8.98 1.14
N LEU A 465 -14.45 -9.65 2.11
CA LEU A 465 -15.03 -10.77 2.83
C LEU A 465 -15.08 -10.43 4.32
N TRP A 466 -16.20 -10.71 4.98
CA TRP A 466 -16.32 -10.54 6.44
C TRP A 466 -16.68 -11.86 7.11
N LYS A 467 -16.05 -12.16 8.25
CA LYS A 467 -16.31 -13.35 9.07
C LYS A 467 -17.07 -12.97 10.34
N GLN A 468 -18.12 -13.71 10.66
CA GLN A 468 -18.86 -13.54 11.91
C GLN A 468 -17.95 -13.78 13.12
N MET A 469 -17.97 -12.88 14.10
CA MET A 469 -17.23 -13.02 15.36
C MET A 469 -17.75 -14.21 16.16
N GLY A 470 -16.86 -15.15 16.51
CA GLY A 470 -17.21 -16.36 17.26
C GLY A 470 -18.10 -17.36 16.51
N GLY A 471 -18.37 -17.12 15.22
CA GLY A 471 -19.33 -17.89 14.44
C GLY A 471 -18.74 -18.58 13.22
N LYS A 472 -19.62 -19.28 12.48
CA LYS A 472 -19.27 -20.06 11.28
C LYS A 472 -19.78 -19.46 9.97
N TYR A 473 -20.31 -18.24 10.02
CA TYR A 473 -20.87 -17.54 8.87
C TYR A 473 -19.91 -16.50 8.31
N TRP A 474 -20.00 -16.29 7.00
CA TRP A 474 -19.32 -15.22 6.27
C TRP A 474 -20.33 -14.40 5.48
N LEU A 475 -20.07 -13.10 5.38
CA LEU A 475 -20.73 -12.18 4.46
C LEU A 475 -19.78 -11.91 3.29
N TYR A 476 -20.22 -12.21 2.07
CA TYR A 476 -19.39 -12.23 0.86
C TYR A 476 -20.19 -11.91 -0.40
N SER A 477 -19.53 -11.50 -1.47
CA SER A 477 -20.19 -11.33 -2.78
C SER A 477 -20.34 -12.68 -3.47
N GLY A 478 -21.53 -13.02 -3.93
CA GLY A 478 -21.82 -14.25 -4.68
C GLY A 478 -21.50 -14.16 -6.18
N THR A 479 -21.54 -15.29 -6.87
CA THR A 479 -21.28 -15.34 -8.34
C THR A 479 -22.36 -14.66 -9.17
N ASN A 480 -23.53 -14.42 -8.60
CA ASN A 480 -24.62 -13.62 -9.17
C ASN A 480 -24.54 -12.13 -8.80
N GLY A 481 -23.47 -11.70 -8.14
CA GLY A 481 -23.28 -10.32 -7.73
C GLY A 481 -24.18 -9.87 -6.58
N MET A 482 -24.84 -10.78 -5.85
CA MET A 482 -25.58 -10.44 -4.62
C MET A 482 -24.66 -10.54 -3.40
N TRP A 483 -24.93 -9.77 -2.34
CA TRP A 483 -24.29 -10.02 -1.05
C TRP A 483 -24.92 -11.23 -0.39
N ILE A 484 -24.12 -12.18 0.08
CA ILE A 484 -24.55 -13.47 0.60
C ILE A 484 -23.98 -13.68 2.00
N ILE A 485 -24.81 -14.13 2.92
CA ILE A 485 -24.38 -14.75 4.18
C ILE A 485 -24.47 -16.26 4.04
N GLY A 486 -23.33 -16.94 4.18
CA GLY A 486 -23.21 -18.39 4.04
C GLY A 486 -22.32 -19.01 5.12
N SER A 487 -22.47 -20.32 5.33
CA SER A 487 -21.75 -21.09 6.35
C SER A 487 -20.41 -21.63 5.83
N SER A 488 -19.76 -22.51 6.61
CA SER A 488 -18.51 -23.21 6.27
C SER A 488 -18.44 -23.78 4.85
N GLY A 489 -19.55 -24.34 4.35
CA GLY A 489 -19.63 -24.90 3.00
C GLY A 489 -19.39 -23.87 1.88
N ALA A 490 -19.64 -22.57 2.11
CA ALA A 490 -19.30 -21.54 1.14
C ALA A 490 -17.77 -21.39 1.00
N LYS A 491 -17.01 -21.43 2.10
CA LYS A 491 -15.54 -21.34 2.06
C LYS A 491 -14.90 -22.58 1.46
N GLU A 492 -15.45 -23.77 1.74
CA GLU A 492 -14.99 -25.02 1.09
C GLU A 492 -15.08 -24.93 -0.44
N LYS A 493 -16.06 -24.17 -0.94
CA LYS A 493 -16.23 -23.86 -2.38
C LYS A 493 -15.56 -22.55 -2.80
N ASN A 494 -14.63 -22.02 -2.01
CA ASN A 494 -13.96 -20.74 -2.28
C ASN A 494 -14.91 -19.56 -2.56
N PHE A 495 -16.10 -19.59 -1.96
CA PHE A 495 -17.18 -18.62 -2.12
C PHE A 495 -17.72 -18.52 -3.56
N GLU A 496 -17.53 -19.56 -4.38
CA GLU A 496 -18.09 -19.68 -5.73
C GLU A 496 -19.55 -20.17 -5.67
N CYS A 497 -20.38 -19.44 -4.92
CA CYS A 497 -21.77 -19.77 -4.68
C CYS A 497 -22.67 -18.60 -5.11
N SER A 498 -23.85 -18.91 -5.66
CA SER A 498 -24.89 -17.93 -6.00
C SER A 498 -25.98 -17.82 -4.94
N ARG A 499 -25.97 -18.69 -3.92
CA ARG A 499 -26.97 -18.67 -2.84
C ARG A 499 -26.32 -19.01 -1.49
N GLY A 500 -26.87 -18.43 -0.44
CA GLY A 500 -26.55 -18.71 0.96
C GLY A 500 -27.82 -18.80 1.80
N VAL A 501 -27.68 -18.65 3.11
CA VAL A 501 -28.84 -18.68 4.03
C VAL A 501 -29.56 -17.34 4.12
N ILE A 502 -28.85 -16.24 3.83
CA ILE A 502 -29.40 -14.89 3.63
C ILE A 502 -28.68 -14.29 2.43
N TYR A 503 -29.35 -13.52 1.57
CA TYR A 503 -28.70 -12.74 0.51
C TYR A 503 -29.49 -11.49 0.13
N SER A 504 -28.84 -10.47 -0.45
CA SER A 504 -29.51 -9.23 -0.88
C SER A 504 -30.49 -9.50 -2.02
N ASN A 505 -31.63 -8.82 -2.09
CA ASN A 505 -32.61 -9.06 -3.17
C ASN A 505 -32.14 -8.51 -4.54
N THR A 506 -31.16 -7.61 -4.53
CA THR A 506 -30.59 -7.01 -5.74
C THR A 506 -29.09 -7.31 -5.82
N PRO A 507 -28.53 -7.46 -7.03
CA PRO A 507 -27.07 -7.51 -7.16
C PRO A 507 -26.48 -6.15 -6.81
N HIS A 508 -25.34 -6.17 -6.13
CA HIS A 508 -24.80 -5.02 -5.43
C HIS A 508 -24.01 -4.06 -6.33
N GLY A 509 -23.61 -4.45 -7.54
CA GLY A 509 -22.92 -3.55 -8.47
C GLY A 509 -21.64 -2.90 -7.91
N GLY A 510 -20.96 -3.56 -6.96
CA GLY A 510 -19.81 -3.00 -6.22
C GLY A 510 -20.15 -2.16 -4.97
N VAL A 511 -21.43 -1.85 -4.71
CA VAL A 511 -21.90 -1.20 -3.47
C VAL A 511 -21.63 -2.11 -2.28
N MET A 512 -21.14 -1.54 -1.17
CA MET A 512 -20.86 -2.28 0.08
C MET A 512 -22.15 -2.74 0.77
N PRO A 513 -22.13 -3.85 1.53
CA PRO A 513 -23.35 -4.46 2.07
C PRO A 513 -24.08 -3.58 3.09
N ASP A 514 -23.39 -2.66 3.76
CA ASP A 514 -23.99 -1.65 4.65
C ASP A 514 -24.70 -0.50 3.92
N LYS A 515 -24.47 -0.38 2.62
CA LYS A 515 -25.01 0.68 1.76
C LYS A 515 -25.96 0.16 0.70
N ILE A 516 -26.22 -1.15 0.68
CA ILE A 516 -27.16 -1.70 -0.29
C ILE A 516 -28.58 -1.31 0.11
N GLU A 517 -29.30 -0.72 -0.84
CA GLU A 517 -30.72 -0.40 -0.67
C GLU A 517 -31.58 -1.61 -1.05
N GLY A 518 -32.72 -1.75 -0.37
CA GLY A 518 -33.70 -2.81 -0.63
C GLY A 518 -33.76 -3.89 0.46
N CYS A 519 -34.56 -4.92 0.19
CA CYS A 519 -34.78 -6.03 1.12
C CYS A 519 -33.70 -7.10 0.99
N TRP A 520 -33.56 -7.91 2.04
CA TRP A 520 -32.80 -9.15 1.99
C TRP A 520 -33.75 -10.34 1.92
N LEU A 521 -33.29 -11.42 1.32
CA LEU A 521 -33.97 -12.70 1.25
C LEU A 521 -33.35 -13.64 2.28
N ARG A 522 -34.17 -14.34 3.05
CA ARG A 522 -33.72 -15.40 3.98
C ARG A 522 -34.32 -16.74 3.62
N LEU A 523 -33.55 -17.81 3.85
CA LEU A 523 -34.04 -19.18 3.72
C LEU A 523 -35.01 -19.50 4.87
N ASP A 524 -36.24 -19.88 4.53
CA ASP A 524 -37.32 -20.26 5.43
C ASP A 524 -37.89 -21.63 5.00
N GLY A 525 -37.47 -22.69 5.68
CA GLY A 525 -37.67 -24.05 5.21
C GLY A 525 -36.92 -24.30 3.89
N GLU A 526 -37.65 -24.54 2.81
CA GLU A 526 -37.12 -24.79 1.46
C GLU A 526 -37.23 -23.58 0.52
N ALA A 527 -37.88 -22.49 0.95
CA ALA A 527 -38.12 -21.32 0.13
C ALA A 527 -37.37 -20.08 0.67
N PHE A 528 -37.07 -19.13 -0.22
CA PHE A 528 -36.57 -17.81 0.18
C PHE A 528 -37.74 -16.85 0.36
N ARG A 529 -37.72 -16.08 1.45
CA ARG A 529 -38.70 -15.03 1.74
C ARG A 529 -38.00 -13.69 1.91
N GLU A 530 -38.62 -12.64 1.38
CA GLU A 530 -38.17 -11.28 1.60
C GLU A 530 -38.37 -10.91 3.08
N ASP A 531 -37.36 -10.26 3.65
CA ASP A 531 -37.34 -9.82 5.03
C ASP A 531 -36.65 -8.45 5.08
N SER A 532 -37.45 -7.40 5.03
CA SER A 532 -36.99 -6.00 5.10
C SER A 532 -36.40 -5.65 6.46
N ALA A 533 -36.63 -6.47 7.50
CA ALA A 533 -36.09 -6.23 8.83
C ALA A 533 -34.65 -6.75 9.00
N ILE A 534 -34.13 -7.50 8.03
CA ILE A 534 -32.70 -7.81 7.97
C ILE A 534 -31.95 -6.55 7.59
N THR A 535 -31.03 -6.13 8.46
CA THR A 535 -30.16 -4.99 8.18
C THR A 535 -28.70 -5.38 8.32
N VAL A 536 -27.88 -4.77 7.48
CA VAL A 536 -26.42 -4.78 7.60
C VAL A 536 -25.99 -3.33 7.77
N SER A 537 -25.28 -3.01 8.85
CA SER A 537 -24.82 -1.66 9.10
C SER A 537 -23.33 -1.63 9.44
N ALA A 538 -22.63 -0.62 8.91
CA ALA A 538 -21.27 -0.32 9.33
C ALA A 538 -21.30 0.26 10.72
N LYS A 539 -20.43 -0.24 11.61
CA LYS A 539 -20.17 0.44 12.87
C LYS A 539 -19.21 1.58 12.56
N ALA A 540 -19.65 2.83 12.73
CA ALA A 540 -18.75 3.97 12.65
C ALA A 540 -17.59 3.73 13.62
N GLY A 541 -16.37 3.63 13.09
CA GLY A 541 -15.20 3.86 13.93
C GLY A 541 -15.29 5.32 14.33
N MET A 542 -15.40 5.62 15.63
CA MET A 542 -15.23 6.99 16.13
C MET A 542 -13.88 7.50 15.63
N LEU A 543 -13.92 8.34 14.61
CA LEU A 543 -12.84 9.23 14.20
C LEU A 543 -13.45 10.63 14.27
N ASP A 544 -13.03 11.37 15.30
CA ASP A 544 -13.14 12.80 15.54
C ASP A 544 -14.40 13.53 15.05
N GLU A 545 -15.35 13.68 15.98
CA GLU A 545 -16.35 14.75 15.96
C GLU A 545 -16.25 15.51 17.30
N GLN A 546 -15.12 16.18 17.53
CA GLN A 546 -14.98 17.28 18.50
C GLN A 546 -14.00 18.32 17.94
N ALA A 547 -14.51 19.18 17.07
CA ALA A 547 -13.97 20.51 16.83
C ALA A 547 -15.16 21.46 16.60
N ALA A 548 -15.71 21.93 17.72
CA ALA A 548 -16.46 23.17 17.83
C ALA A 548 -15.90 23.92 19.05
#